data_AF-A0A965XVU9-F1
#
_entry.id   AF-A0A965XVU9-F1
#
_cell.length_a   1.000
_cell.length_b   1.000
_cell.length_c   1.000
_cell.angle_alpha   90.00
_cell.angle_beta   90.00
_cell.angle_gamma   90.00
#
_symmetry.space_group_name_H-M   'P 1'
#
loop_
_entity.id
_entity.type
_entity.pdbx_description
1 polymer ?
#
loop_
_entity_poly.entity_id
_entity_poly.type
_entity_poly.pdbx_seq_one_letter_code
_entity_poly.pdbx_strand_id
1 'polypeptide(L)'
;PGVYTIPPVIFSYYDISKNSYEELSTEAIVVKVGNANSNQSQNPGQGVSLGVNRQAVRSISDDIRYIYSSLPSLAKGNLFFFGSVVYFGLLVMIFVLFLAIERYLSHRIERNRDIAGVRNRKAVKIAKAKLKRAGILLKEGNYSAFYMELHKALLGYVSDKLNLELSDISRDKISGLLYSRNIDNGIVDELLYLLDQCEYARYAPNPGGEGMDNNFSRAIDLISSLEL
;
A
#
# COMPACT_ATOMS: atom_id res chain seq x y z
N PRO A 1 53.85 56.23 22.94
CA PRO A 1 52.76 56.76 23.77
C PRO A 1 51.60 57.12 22.87
N GLY A 2 50.39 56.71 23.24
CA GLY A 2 49.22 56.87 22.40
C GLY A 2 47.95 56.99 23.22
N VAL A 3 46.98 57.74 22.69
CA VAL A 3 45.64 57.84 23.24
C VAL A 3 44.77 56.85 22.48
N TYR A 4 44.24 55.86 23.19
CA TYR A 4 43.37 54.84 22.62
C TYR A 4 41.97 55.02 23.19
N THR A 5 40.97 55.00 22.31
CA THR A 5 39.57 55.15 22.69
C THR A 5 38.88 53.80 22.55
N ILE A 6 38.31 53.32 23.66
CA ILE A 6 37.48 52.12 23.65
C ILE A 6 36.06 52.57 23.26
N PRO A 7 35.49 52.03 22.17
CA PRO A 7 34.18 52.45 21.71
C PRO A 7 33.08 52.06 22.71
N PRO A 8 31.97 52.80 22.73
CA PRO A 8 30.83 52.51 23.59
C PRO A 8 30.22 51.16 23.21
N VAL A 9 29.80 50.38 24.21
CA VAL A 9 29.11 49.10 23.98
C VAL A 9 27.61 49.36 24.08
N ILE A 10 26.86 48.83 23.12
CA ILE A 10 25.40 48.91 23.07
C ILE A 10 24.83 47.56 23.48
N PHE A 11 23.90 47.56 24.43
CA PHE A 11 23.19 46.38 24.89
C PHE A 11 21.69 46.61 24.78
N SER A 12 21.02 45.80 23.98
CA SER A 12 19.58 45.88 23.74
C SER A 12 18.86 44.77 24.51
N TYR A 13 17.81 45.11 25.27
CA TYR A 13 16.99 44.15 26.00
C TYR A 13 15.50 44.42 25.79
N TYR A 14 14.66 43.40 26.02
CA TYR A 14 13.21 43.53 25.87
C TYR A 14 12.57 43.93 27.20
N ASP A 15 11.95 45.11 27.25
CA ASP A 15 11.22 45.56 28.43
C ASP A 15 9.76 45.09 28.35
N ILE A 16 9.41 44.15 29.24
CA ILE A 16 8.08 43.52 29.31
C ILE A 16 7.00 44.54 29.70
N SER A 17 7.36 45.61 30.41
CA SER A 17 6.39 46.64 30.83
C SER A 17 5.98 47.57 29.68
N LYS A 18 6.87 47.76 28.70
CA LYS A 18 6.66 48.62 27.52
C LYS A 18 6.40 47.83 26.24
N ASN A 19 6.50 46.50 26.27
CA ASN A 19 6.39 45.59 25.13
C ASN A 19 7.28 45.97 23.93
N SER A 20 8.43 46.60 24.19
CA SER A 20 9.37 47.05 23.17
C SER A 20 10.82 46.76 23.56
N TYR A 21 11.70 46.69 22.57
CA TYR A 21 13.15 46.61 22.80
C TYR A 21 13.71 48.00 23.14
N GLU A 22 14.48 48.10 24.22
CA GLU A 22 15.21 49.31 24.61
C GLU A 22 16.72 49.05 24.56
N GLU A 23 17.49 50.08 24.19
CA GLU A 23 18.94 49.99 24.05
C GLU A 23 19.64 50.89 25.08
N LEU A 24 20.61 50.33 25.79
CA LEU A 24 21.48 51.04 26.71
C LEU A 24 22.89 51.09 26.13
N SER A 25 23.51 52.26 26.17
CA SER A 25 24.89 52.45 25.70
C SER A 25 25.77 52.99 26.82
N THR A 26 26.97 52.42 26.95
CA THR A 26 27.99 52.93 27.88
C THR A 26 28.74 54.09 27.23
N GLU A 27 29.30 55.03 28.00
CA GLU A 27 30.15 56.08 27.43
C GLU A 27 31.51 55.52 26.94
N ALA A 28 32.13 56.21 25.97
CA ALA A 28 33.43 55.83 25.44
C ALA A 28 34.54 56.15 26.45
N ILE A 29 35.43 55.20 26.70
CA ILE A 29 36.54 55.37 27.66
C ILE A 29 37.83 55.66 26.89
N VAL A 30 38.45 56.80 27.21
CA VAL A 30 39.72 57.23 26.61
C VAL A 30 40.88 56.87 27.53
N VAL A 31 41.74 55.94 27.11
CA VAL A 31 42.91 55.48 27.87
C VAL A 31 44.18 56.05 27.24
N LYS A 32 44.99 56.75 28.02
CA LYS A 32 46.29 57.29 27.59
C LYS A 32 47.41 56.35 28.05
N VAL A 33 48.12 55.74 27.10
CA VAL A 33 49.22 54.81 27.39
C VAL A 33 50.56 55.51 27.19
N GLY A 34 51.36 55.61 28.27
CA GLY A 34 52.73 56.11 28.25
C GLY A 34 53.74 55.07 27.75
N ASN A 35 54.87 55.52 27.18
CA ASN A 35 55.99 54.63 26.88
C ASN A 35 56.68 54.19 28.18
N ALA A 36 56.80 52.88 28.40
CA ALA A 36 57.81 52.38 29.32
C ALA A 36 59.16 52.36 28.60
N ASN A 37 59.98 53.39 28.82
CA ASN A 37 61.39 53.32 28.45
C ASN A 37 62.19 52.77 29.61
N SER A 38 62.67 51.55 29.40
CA SER A 38 63.89 51.03 30.01
C SER A 38 65.08 51.95 29.74
N ASN A 39 65.90 52.14 30.77
CA ASN A 39 67.29 52.61 30.81
C ASN A 39 67.58 54.09 31.08
N GLN A 40 68.12 54.27 32.31
CA GLN A 40 69.11 55.23 32.81
C GLN A 40 68.70 56.71 32.98
N SER A 41 68.71 57.20 34.23
CA SER A 41 69.95 57.58 34.91
C SER A 41 69.78 57.77 36.43
N GLN A 42 70.76 57.20 37.12
CA GLN A 42 71.33 57.44 38.46
C GLN A 42 70.87 58.72 39.20
N ASN A 43 70.45 58.60 40.47
CA ASN A 43 71.30 58.85 41.66
C ASN A 43 70.56 58.50 42.98
N PRO A 44 71.23 58.46 44.16
CA PRO A 44 71.42 57.23 44.93
C PRO A 44 70.64 57.23 46.26
N GLY A 45 70.16 56.06 46.67
CA GLY A 45 69.58 55.90 48.00
C GLY A 45 69.09 54.49 48.25
N GLN A 46 69.97 53.66 48.81
CA GLN A 46 69.70 52.41 49.55
C GLN A 46 69.05 51.28 48.72
N GLY A 47 69.82 50.27 48.31
CA GLY A 47 70.08 49.09 49.16
C GLY A 47 68.97 48.03 48.95
N VAL A 48 69.02 47.22 47.88
CA VAL A 48 69.42 45.78 47.89
C VAL A 48 68.41 44.91 48.66
N SER A 49 67.80 43.81 48.20
CA SER A 49 67.97 42.96 47.02
C SER A 49 66.81 41.97 46.95
N LEU A 50 66.38 41.70 45.71
CA LEU A 50 65.88 40.45 45.13
C LEU A 50 65.21 39.39 46.03
N GLY A 51 63.91 39.24 45.81
CA GLY A 51 63.15 38.02 46.05
C GLY A 51 62.17 37.75 44.92
N VAL A 52 62.62 37.75 43.66
CA VAL A 52 61.79 37.31 42.52
C VAL A 52 62.38 36.03 41.96
N ASN A 53 61.88 34.92 42.47
CA ASN A 53 61.97 33.61 41.86
C ASN A 53 61.36 33.74 40.45
N ARG A 54 62.20 33.70 39.41
CA ARG A 54 61.75 33.64 38.02
C ARG A 54 61.16 32.26 37.79
N GLN A 55 59.91 32.09 38.20
CA GLN A 55 59.11 30.96 37.75
C GLN A 55 58.86 31.17 36.26
N ALA A 56 59.45 30.26 35.48
CA ALA A 56 59.22 30.16 34.06
C ALA A 56 57.72 30.26 33.81
N VAL A 57 57.32 31.25 33.01
CA VAL A 57 55.97 31.29 32.44
C VAL A 57 55.89 30.05 31.57
N ARG A 58 55.42 28.94 32.16
CA ARG A 58 54.88 27.82 31.41
C ARG A 58 53.72 28.43 30.65
N SER A 59 53.92 28.59 29.36
CA SER A 59 52.91 28.92 28.38
C SER A 59 51.75 27.94 28.57
N ILE A 60 50.71 28.37 29.29
CA ILE A 60 49.37 27.78 29.25
C ILE A 60 48.76 28.20 27.91
N SER A 61 49.46 27.90 26.82
CA SER A 61 49.11 28.34 25.46
C SER A 61 48.62 27.18 24.59
N ASP A 62 48.53 25.97 25.14
CA ASP A 62 48.01 24.80 24.44
C ASP A 62 46.57 24.41 24.82
N ASP A 63 45.96 25.07 25.82
CA ASP A 63 44.58 24.74 26.26
C ASP A 63 43.51 25.72 25.76
N ILE A 64 43.88 26.64 24.87
CA ILE A 64 42.91 27.48 24.16
C ILE A 64 42.97 27.11 22.68
N ARG A 65 42.29 26.01 22.33
CA ARG A 65 42.01 25.74 20.91
C ARG A 65 41.11 26.85 20.36
N TYR A 66 41.44 27.31 19.16
CA TYR A 66 40.66 28.30 18.42
C TYR A 66 39.17 27.88 18.39
N ILE A 67 38.30 28.70 18.98
CA ILE A 67 36.86 28.51 18.88
C ILE A 67 36.50 28.77 17.42
N TYR A 68 36.03 27.73 16.73
CA TYR A 68 35.63 27.80 15.33
C TYR A 68 34.47 28.80 15.19
N SER A 69 34.79 30.02 14.76
CA SER A 69 33.87 31.16 14.69
C SER A 69 33.23 31.32 13.30
N SER A 70 33.14 30.24 12.51
CA SER A 70 32.26 30.25 11.36
C SER A 70 30.88 29.78 11.83
N LEU A 71 29.89 30.66 11.73
CA LEU A 71 28.52 30.17 11.71
C LEU A 71 28.46 29.14 10.58
N PRO A 72 27.99 27.90 10.82
CA PRO A 72 27.66 27.05 9.69
C PRO A 72 26.71 27.88 8.85
N SER A 73 27.03 28.09 7.56
CA SER A 73 26.07 28.71 6.68
C SER A 73 24.87 27.78 6.70
N LEU A 74 23.81 28.17 7.42
CA LEU A 74 22.54 27.50 7.32
C LEU A 74 22.09 27.74 5.88
N ALA A 75 22.50 26.85 5.00
CA ALA A 75 21.90 26.74 3.70
C ALA A 75 20.40 26.57 3.97
N LYS A 76 19.58 27.46 3.41
CA LYS A 76 18.13 27.24 3.40
C LYS A 76 17.93 25.84 2.85
N GLY A 77 17.54 24.91 3.72
CA GLY A 77 17.20 23.56 3.31
C GLY A 77 16.13 23.71 2.25
N ASN A 78 16.43 23.26 1.03
CA ASN A 78 15.52 23.39 -0.09
C ASN A 78 14.38 22.38 0.10
N LEU A 79 13.47 22.71 1.03
CA LEU A 79 12.33 21.89 1.44
C LEU A 79 11.01 22.41 0.84
N PHE A 80 11.06 23.04 -0.35
CA PHE A 80 9.86 23.47 -1.07
C PHE A 80 9.09 22.31 -1.72
N PHE A 81 9.23 21.07 -1.24
CA PHE A 81 8.27 20.03 -1.60
C PHE A 81 6.94 20.30 -0.89
N PHE A 82 6.98 20.61 0.41
CA PHE A 82 5.79 20.91 1.19
C PHE A 82 5.25 22.31 0.81
N GLY A 83 4.05 22.37 0.25
CA GLY A 83 3.42 23.62 -0.21
C GLY A 83 3.69 24.03 -1.67
N SER A 84 4.46 23.25 -2.44
CA SER A 84 4.56 23.44 -3.90
C SER A 84 3.30 23.01 -4.63
N VAL A 85 3.07 23.56 -5.83
CA VAL A 85 1.97 23.17 -6.73
C VAL A 85 1.99 21.66 -7.01
N VAL A 86 3.19 21.06 -7.09
CA VAL A 86 3.35 19.61 -7.28
C VAL A 86 2.82 18.82 -6.09
N TYR A 87 3.01 19.31 -4.86
CA TYR A 87 2.52 18.65 -3.65
C TYR A 87 1.00 18.67 -3.57
N PHE A 88 0.37 19.82 -3.84
CA PHE A 88 -1.09 19.90 -3.94
C PHE A 88 -1.63 19.05 -5.09
N GLY A 89 -0.93 19.01 -6.23
CA GLY A 89 -1.26 18.14 -7.36
C GLY A 89 -1.25 16.66 -6.99
N LEU A 90 -0.24 16.20 -6.25
CA LEU A 90 -0.14 14.81 -5.77
C LEU A 90 -1.23 14.49 -4.73
N LEU A 91 -1.56 15.44 -3.85
CA LEU A 91 -2.64 15.28 -2.87
C LEU A 91 -4.02 15.18 -3.56
N VAL A 92 -4.28 16.02 -4.56
CA VAL A 92 -5.50 15.90 -5.38
C VAL A 92 -5.50 14.58 -6.15
N MET A 93 -4.36 14.16 -6.71
CA MET A 93 -4.25 12.86 -7.39
C MET A 93 -4.61 11.69 -6.46
N ILE A 94 -4.09 11.65 -5.23
CA ILE A 94 -4.40 10.56 -4.29
C ILE A 94 -5.89 10.58 -3.91
N PHE A 95 -6.48 11.76 -3.76
CA PHE A 95 -7.91 11.92 -3.45
C PHE A 95 -8.80 11.46 -4.61
N VAL A 96 -8.47 11.85 -5.84
CA VAL A 96 -9.19 11.40 -7.04
C VAL A 96 -9.07 9.88 -7.22
N LEU A 97 -7.87 9.32 -6.97
CA LEU A 97 -7.66 7.88 -7.05
C LEU A 97 -8.49 7.13 -6.00
N PHE A 98 -8.56 7.64 -4.77
CA PHE A 98 -9.42 7.11 -3.71
C PHE A 98 -10.89 7.08 -4.13
N LEU A 99 -11.42 8.20 -4.65
CA LEU A 99 -12.80 8.27 -5.13
C LEU A 99 -13.07 7.33 -6.31
N ALA A 100 -12.12 7.21 -7.23
CA ALA A 100 -12.22 6.29 -8.36
C ALA A 100 -12.25 4.83 -7.91
N ILE A 101 -11.41 4.45 -6.95
CA ILE A 101 -11.38 3.11 -6.35
C ILE A 101 -12.69 2.83 -5.61
N GLU A 102 -13.16 3.73 -4.75
CA GLU A 102 -14.45 3.65 -4.05
C GLU A 102 -15.63 3.41 -5.01
N ARG A 103 -15.72 4.22 -6.07
CA ARG A 103 -16.74 4.06 -7.13
C ARG A 103 -16.61 2.71 -7.81
N TYR A 104 -15.41 2.30 -8.19
CA TYR A 104 -15.17 1.02 -8.84
C TYR A 104 -15.55 -0.17 -7.95
N LEU A 105 -15.14 -0.16 -6.69
CA LEU A 105 -15.46 -1.19 -5.70
C LEU A 105 -16.96 -1.23 -5.42
N SER A 106 -17.60 -0.08 -5.23
CA SER A 106 -19.05 0.00 -5.02
C SER A 106 -19.82 -0.60 -6.18
N HIS A 107 -19.43 -0.28 -7.42
CA HIS A 107 -20.04 -0.85 -8.61
C HIS A 107 -19.78 -2.36 -8.75
N ARG A 108 -18.60 -2.83 -8.33
CA ARG A 108 -18.30 -4.27 -8.23
C ARG A 108 -19.18 -4.97 -7.19
N ILE A 109 -19.39 -4.34 -6.04
CA ILE A 109 -20.23 -4.88 -4.96
C ILE A 109 -21.68 -4.97 -5.43
N GLU A 110 -22.23 -3.93 -6.05
CA GLU A 110 -23.59 -3.95 -6.63
C GLU A 110 -23.76 -5.10 -7.64
N ARG A 111 -22.77 -5.31 -8.52
CA ARG A 111 -22.79 -6.44 -9.47
C ARG A 111 -22.66 -7.80 -8.79
N ASN A 112 -21.95 -7.87 -7.67
CA ASN A 112 -21.84 -9.08 -6.85
C ASN A 112 -23.06 -9.30 -5.92
N ARG A 113 -23.91 -8.28 -5.70
CA ARG A 113 -25.19 -8.46 -4.99
C ARG A 113 -26.15 -9.34 -5.79
N ASP A 114 -26.05 -9.33 -7.12
CA ASP A 114 -26.70 -10.32 -7.99
C ASP A 114 -25.89 -11.62 -8.03
N ILE A 115 -25.85 -12.32 -6.89
CA ILE A 115 -25.18 -13.63 -6.75
C ILE A 115 -25.76 -14.61 -7.77
N ALA A 116 -27.08 -14.57 -8.01
CA ALA A 116 -27.77 -15.40 -8.98
C ALA A 116 -27.26 -15.17 -10.41
N GLY A 117 -27.14 -13.91 -10.83
CA GLY A 117 -26.60 -13.55 -12.14
C GLY A 117 -25.10 -13.83 -12.30
N VAL A 118 -24.31 -13.79 -11.22
CA VAL A 118 -22.89 -14.19 -11.26
C VAL A 118 -22.75 -15.71 -11.38
N ARG A 119 -23.55 -16.48 -10.62
CA ARG A 119 -23.58 -17.95 -10.71
C ARG A 119 -23.99 -18.39 -12.10
N ASN A 120 -25.07 -17.84 -12.64
CA ASN A 120 -25.54 -18.11 -14.00
C ASN A 120 -24.47 -17.81 -15.07
N ARG A 121 -23.83 -16.63 -15.01
CA ARG A 121 -22.74 -16.26 -15.94
C ARG A 121 -21.51 -17.17 -15.87
N LYS A 122 -21.20 -17.70 -14.67
CA LYS A 122 -20.06 -18.61 -14.47
C LYS A 122 -20.41 -20.08 -14.74
N ALA A 123 -21.70 -20.44 -14.73
CA ALA A 123 -22.18 -21.81 -14.89
C ALA A 123 -21.61 -22.49 -16.14
N VAL A 124 -21.69 -21.81 -17.30
CA VAL A 124 -21.15 -22.33 -18.58
C VAL A 124 -19.65 -22.60 -18.48
N LYS A 125 -18.89 -21.68 -17.89
CA LYS A 125 -17.43 -21.82 -17.73
C LYS A 125 -17.08 -23.01 -16.85
N ILE A 126 -17.80 -23.18 -15.74
CA ILE A 126 -17.60 -24.29 -14.79
C ILE A 126 -18.00 -25.62 -15.44
N ALA A 127 -19.14 -25.65 -16.13
CA ALA A 127 -19.63 -26.81 -16.86
C ALA A 127 -18.65 -27.26 -17.96
N LYS A 128 -18.17 -26.34 -18.81
CA LYS A 128 -17.14 -26.64 -19.82
C LYS A 128 -15.86 -27.18 -19.20
N ALA A 129 -15.42 -26.64 -18.06
CA ALA A 129 -14.24 -27.14 -17.37
C ALA A 129 -14.43 -28.58 -16.86
N LYS A 130 -15.62 -28.91 -16.34
CA LYS A 130 -15.98 -30.26 -15.90
C LYS A 130 -16.16 -31.23 -17.07
N LEU A 131 -16.84 -30.82 -18.14
CA LEU A 131 -16.96 -31.61 -19.38
C LEU A 131 -15.59 -31.90 -19.99
N LYS A 132 -14.66 -30.95 -19.98
CA LYS A 132 -13.28 -31.19 -20.42
C LYS A 132 -12.59 -32.28 -19.59
N ARG A 133 -12.80 -32.28 -18.26
CA ARG A 133 -12.28 -33.35 -17.38
C ARG A 133 -12.95 -34.68 -17.66
N ALA A 134 -14.27 -34.71 -17.84
CA ALA A 134 -14.99 -35.91 -18.23
C ALA A 134 -14.43 -36.49 -19.54
N GLY A 135 -14.20 -35.67 -20.56
CA GLY A 135 -13.59 -36.12 -21.82
C GLY A 135 -12.16 -36.65 -21.68
N ILE A 136 -11.39 -36.21 -20.69
CA ILE A 136 -10.07 -36.80 -20.37
C ILE A 136 -10.25 -38.18 -19.73
N LEU A 137 -11.11 -38.29 -18.74
CA LEU A 137 -11.40 -39.55 -18.04
C LEU A 137 -11.96 -40.64 -18.97
N LEU A 138 -12.74 -40.22 -19.97
CA LEU A 138 -13.26 -41.09 -21.02
C LEU A 138 -12.13 -41.71 -21.85
N LYS A 139 -11.13 -40.90 -22.23
CA LYS A 139 -9.95 -41.37 -22.99
C LYS A 139 -9.03 -42.25 -22.17
N GLU A 140 -8.97 -42.04 -20.86
CA GLU A 140 -8.21 -42.86 -19.92
C GLU A 140 -8.89 -44.20 -19.60
N GLY A 141 -10.13 -44.42 -20.08
CA GLY A 141 -10.90 -45.63 -19.80
C GLY A 141 -11.47 -45.69 -18.37
N ASN A 142 -11.45 -44.59 -17.63
CA ASN A 142 -11.99 -44.51 -16.27
C ASN A 142 -13.47 -44.13 -16.29
N TYR A 143 -14.30 -45.11 -16.61
CA TYR A 143 -15.73 -44.94 -16.86
C TYR A 143 -16.54 -44.49 -15.64
N SER A 144 -16.22 -45.00 -14.45
CA SER A 144 -16.91 -44.61 -13.22
C SER A 144 -16.66 -43.12 -12.90
N ALA A 145 -15.40 -42.69 -13.02
CA ALA A 145 -15.04 -41.28 -12.81
C ALA A 145 -15.61 -40.36 -13.90
N PHE A 146 -15.65 -40.83 -15.15
CA PHE A 146 -16.27 -40.11 -16.27
C PHE A 146 -17.74 -39.76 -15.96
N TYR A 147 -18.57 -40.75 -15.64
CA TYR A 147 -19.99 -40.51 -15.35
C TYR A 147 -20.20 -39.63 -14.10
N MET A 148 -19.31 -39.75 -13.11
CA MET A 148 -19.35 -38.89 -11.93
C MET A 148 -19.08 -37.41 -12.28
N GLU A 149 -18.06 -37.12 -13.09
CA GLU A 149 -17.79 -35.75 -13.54
C GLU A 149 -18.84 -35.23 -14.52
N LEU A 150 -19.40 -36.09 -15.38
CA LEU A 150 -20.50 -35.74 -16.28
C LEU A 150 -21.76 -35.33 -15.50
N HIS A 151 -22.16 -36.14 -14.50
CA HIS A 151 -23.27 -35.84 -13.63
C HIS A 151 -23.07 -34.52 -12.88
N LYS A 152 -21.87 -34.29 -12.33
CA LYS A 152 -21.52 -33.02 -11.66
C LYS A 152 -21.55 -31.83 -12.63
N ALA A 153 -21.22 -32.02 -13.90
CA ALA A 153 -21.27 -30.96 -14.91
C ALA A 153 -22.71 -30.55 -15.20
N LEU A 154 -23.59 -31.53 -15.46
CA LEU A 154 -25.00 -31.31 -15.76
C LEU A 154 -25.75 -30.73 -14.55
N LEU A 155 -25.66 -31.39 -13.40
CA LEU A 155 -26.37 -30.97 -12.19
C LEU A 155 -25.87 -29.62 -11.67
N GLY A 156 -24.55 -29.38 -11.73
CA GLY A 156 -23.95 -28.10 -11.36
C GLY A 156 -24.38 -26.96 -12.28
N TYR A 157 -24.45 -27.20 -13.60
CA TYR A 157 -24.95 -26.21 -14.56
C TYR A 157 -26.41 -25.83 -14.27
N VAL A 158 -27.28 -26.82 -14.07
CA VAL A 158 -28.70 -26.60 -13.78
C VAL A 158 -28.88 -25.89 -12.43
N SER A 159 -28.16 -26.31 -11.39
CA SER A 159 -28.15 -25.65 -10.08
C SER A 159 -27.78 -24.17 -10.18
N ASP A 160 -26.70 -23.85 -10.91
CA ASP A 160 -26.25 -22.46 -11.06
C ASP A 160 -27.18 -21.65 -12.00
N LYS A 161 -27.79 -22.26 -13.04
CA LYS A 161 -28.73 -21.59 -13.95
C LYS A 161 -30.08 -21.31 -13.28
N LEU A 162 -30.56 -22.24 -12.46
CA LEU A 162 -31.81 -22.12 -11.70
C LEU A 162 -31.62 -21.39 -10.37
N ASN A 163 -30.38 -21.09 -9.98
CA ASN A 163 -30.00 -20.50 -8.70
C ASN A 163 -30.54 -21.31 -7.50
N LEU A 164 -30.42 -22.64 -7.58
CA LEU A 164 -30.81 -23.58 -6.54
C LEU A 164 -29.58 -24.09 -5.79
N GLU A 165 -29.74 -24.37 -4.50
CA GLU A 165 -28.75 -25.14 -3.76
C GLU A 165 -28.81 -26.62 -4.12
N LEU A 166 -27.67 -27.33 -4.05
CA LEU A 166 -27.60 -28.76 -4.36
C LEU A 166 -28.44 -29.62 -3.39
N SER A 167 -28.63 -29.16 -2.15
CA SER A 167 -29.50 -29.77 -1.14
C SER A 167 -30.98 -29.72 -1.53
N ASP A 168 -31.37 -28.69 -2.26
CA ASP A 168 -32.76 -28.41 -2.63
C ASP A 168 -33.14 -28.96 -4.00
N ILE A 169 -32.19 -29.57 -4.71
CA ILE A 169 -32.39 -30.01 -6.08
C ILE A 169 -33.13 -31.35 -6.11
N SER A 170 -34.21 -31.42 -6.88
CA SER A 170 -34.94 -32.66 -7.14
C SER A 170 -35.36 -32.70 -8.61
N ARG A 171 -35.63 -33.90 -9.16
CA ARG A 171 -36.10 -34.06 -10.54
C ARG A 171 -37.33 -33.20 -10.82
N ASP A 172 -38.32 -33.26 -9.93
CA ASP A 172 -39.57 -32.51 -10.08
C ASP A 172 -39.37 -30.98 -10.02
N LYS A 173 -38.46 -30.52 -9.17
CA LYS A 173 -38.11 -29.09 -9.10
C LYS A 173 -37.37 -28.64 -10.36
N ILE A 174 -36.43 -29.44 -10.86
CA ILE A 174 -35.70 -29.13 -12.09
C ILE A 174 -36.69 -29.03 -13.26
N SER A 175 -37.51 -30.05 -13.49
CA SER A 175 -38.46 -30.07 -14.61
C SER A 175 -39.47 -28.93 -14.50
N GLY A 176 -40.10 -28.76 -13.33
CA GLY A 176 -41.07 -27.69 -13.09
C GLY A 176 -40.50 -26.29 -13.33
N LEU A 177 -39.26 -26.03 -12.87
CA LEU A 177 -38.61 -24.74 -13.08
C LEU A 177 -38.18 -24.53 -14.53
N LEU A 178 -37.72 -25.56 -15.24
CA LEU A 178 -37.36 -25.45 -16.66
C LEU A 178 -38.61 -25.21 -17.53
N TYR A 179 -39.73 -25.89 -17.25
CA TYR A 179 -41.01 -25.65 -17.93
C TYR A 179 -41.55 -24.23 -17.66
N SER A 180 -41.47 -23.75 -16.41
CA SER A 180 -41.88 -22.37 -16.09
C SER A 180 -41.05 -21.30 -16.81
N ARG A 181 -39.85 -21.65 -17.28
CA ARG A 181 -38.97 -20.79 -18.07
C ARG A 181 -39.17 -20.93 -19.60
N ASN A 182 -40.21 -21.66 -20.04
CA ASN A 182 -40.51 -21.93 -21.46
C ASN A 182 -39.36 -22.62 -22.21
N ILE A 183 -38.60 -23.48 -21.55
CA ILE A 183 -37.61 -24.33 -22.23
C ILE A 183 -38.36 -25.48 -22.93
N ASP A 184 -37.90 -25.86 -24.11
CA ASP A 184 -38.51 -26.93 -24.90
C ASP A 184 -38.52 -28.26 -24.13
N ASN A 185 -39.64 -28.97 -24.23
CA ASN A 185 -39.85 -30.23 -23.49
C ASN A 185 -38.82 -31.29 -23.88
N GLY A 186 -38.40 -31.31 -25.16
CA GLY A 186 -37.36 -32.24 -25.62
C GLY A 186 -36.03 -32.06 -24.90
N ILE A 187 -35.63 -30.81 -24.65
CA ILE A 187 -34.38 -30.49 -23.93
C ILE A 187 -34.49 -30.88 -22.45
N VAL A 188 -35.65 -30.67 -21.83
CA VAL A 188 -35.88 -31.06 -20.43
C VAL A 188 -35.83 -32.58 -20.27
N ASP A 189 -36.48 -33.31 -21.18
CA ASP A 189 -36.51 -34.77 -21.16
C ASP A 189 -35.12 -35.37 -21.44
N GLU A 190 -34.35 -34.77 -22.35
CA GLU A 190 -32.97 -35.16 -22.62
C GLU A 190 -32.06 -34.94 -21.41
N LEU A 191 -32.23 -33.83 -20.68
CA LEU A 191 -31.48 -33.57 -19.45
C LEU A 191 -31.77 -34.64 -18.40
N LEU A 192 -33.04 -34.96 -18.18
CA LEU A 192 -33.46 -35.98 -17.22
C LEU A 192 -32.90 -37.35 -17.62
N TYR A 193 -33.02 -37.72 -18.89
CA TYR A 193 -32.46 -38.95 -19.43
C TYR A 193 -30.95 -39.05 -19.20
N LEU A 194 -30.18 -38.01 -19.48
CA LEU A 194 -28.72 -38.02 -19.25
C LEU A 194 -28.36 -38.12 -17.77
N LEU A 195 -29.13 -37.46 -16.88
CA LEU A 195 -28.96 -37.62 -15.43
C LEU A 195 -29.23 -39.06 -14.99
N ASP A 196 -30.28 -39.69 -15.51
CA ASP A 196 -30.60 -41.11 -15.25
C ASP A 196 -29.49 -42.04 -15.74
N GLN A 197 -28.94 -41.82 -16.93
CA GLN A 197 -27.82 -42.62 -17.44
C GLN A 197 -26.59 -42.51 -16.54
N CYS A 198 -26.28 -41.31 -16.04
CA CYS A 198 -25.16 -41.11 -15.14
C CYS A 198 -25.39 -41.78 -13.77
N GLU A 199 -26.62 -41.70 -13.23
CA GLU A 199 -26.99 -42.35 -11.98
C GLU A 199 -26.94 -43.87 -12.11
N TYR A 200 -27.52 -44.41 -13.19
CA TYR A 200 -27.48 -45.84 -13.50
C TYR A 200 -26.04 -46.35 -13.59
N ALA A 201 -25.18 -45.66 -14.35
CA ALA A 201 -23.79 -46.06 -14.49
C ALA A 201 -23.00 -46.00 -13.18
N ARG A 202 -23.38 -45.15 -12.22
CA ARG A 202 -22.74 -45.10 -10.89
C ARG A 202 -23.01 -46.37 -10.07
N TYR A 203 -24.16 -46.99 -10.27
CA TYR A 203 -24.60 -48.17 -9.51
C TYR A 203 -24.49 -49.48 -10.30
N ALA A 204 -24.25 -49.41 -11.60
CA ALA A 204 -24.09 -50.58 -12.45
C ALA A 204 -22.74 -51.29 -12.20
N PRO A 205 -22.70 -52.64 -12.20
CA PRO A 205 -21.47 -53.41 -12.00
C PRO A 205 -20.43 -53.21 -13.11
N ASN A 206 -20.90 -52.93 -14.33
CA ASN A 206 -20.07 -52.59 -15.48
C ASN A 206 -20.61 -51.31 -16.13
N PRO A 207 -20.07 -50.14 -15.77
CA PRO A 207 -20.49 -48.87 -16.38
C PRO A 207 -20.09 -48.75 -17.85
N GLY A 208 -19.14 -49.57 -18.34
CA GLY A 208 -18.65 -49.59 -19.72
C GLY A 208 -19.72 -49.97 -20.76
N GLY A 209 -19.90 -49.16 -21.81
CA GLY A 209 -20.79 -49.49 -22.92
C GLY A 209 -20.66 -48.55 -24.13
N GLU A 210 -21.13 -49.00 -25.29
CA GLU A 210 -21.07 -48.29 -26.60
C GLU A 210 -21.85 -46.96 -26.64
N GLY A 211 -22.60 -46.62 -25.58
CA GLY A 211 -23.36 -45.37 -25.47
C GLY A 211 -22.60 -44.18 -24.85
N MET A 212 -21.36 -44.36 -24.39
CA MET A 212 -20.65 -43.32 -23.61
C MET A 212 -20.29 -42.07 -24.42
N ASP A 213 -19.68 -42.25 -25.59
CA ASP A 213 -19.31 -41.14 -26.46
C ASP A 213 -20.56 -40.38 -26.94
N ASN A 214 -21.66 -41.10 -27.14
CA ASN A 214 -22.96 -40.54 -27.48
C ASN A 214 -23.52 -39.72 -26.31
N ASN A 215 -23.54 -40.27 -25.08
CA ASN A 215 -23.97 -39.56 -23.88
C ASN A 215 -23.11 -38.30 -23.62
N PHE A 216 -21.81 -38.36 -23.88
CA PHE A 216 -20.91 -37.21 -23.77
C PHE A 216 -21.22 -36.12 -24.80
N SER A 217 -21.44 -36.51 -26.06
CA SER A 217 -21.77 -35.58 -27.14
C SER A 217 -23.12 -34.90 -26.90
N ARG A 218 -24.14 -35.69 -26.53
CA ARG A 218 -25.47 -35.17 -26.14
C ARG A 218 -25.37 -34.20 -24.96
N ALA A 219 -24.54 -34.48 -23.96
CA ALA A 219 -24.36 -33.56 -22.84
C ALA A 219 -23.72 -32.22 -23.26
N ILE A 220 -22.82 -32.22 -24.25
CA ILE A 220 -22.26 -30.98 -24.81
C ILE A 220 -23.37 -30.21 -25.54
N ASP A 221 -24.10 -30.88 -26.42
CA ASP A 221 -25.17 -30.28 -27.21
C ASP A 221 -26.29 -29.72 -26.34
N LEU A 222 -26.64 -30.41 -25.25
CA LEU A 222 -27.64 -29.97 -24.29
C LEU A 222 -27.21 -28.69 -23.55
N ILE A 223 -25.97 -28.62 -23.09
CA ILE A 223 -25.47 -27.39 -22.42
C ILE A 223 -25.42 -26.22 -23.39
N SER A 224 -25.09 -26.47 -24.66
CA SER A 224 -25.13 -25.46 -25.72
C SER A 224 -26.55 -25.03 -26.07
N SER A 225 -27.51 -25.96 -26.10
CA SER A 225 -28.92 -25.67 -26.40
C SER A 225 -29.62 -24.91 -25.27
N LEU A 226 -29.19 -25.12 -24.01
CA LEU A 226 -29.66 -24.34 -22.85
C LEU A 226 -28.97 -22.96 -22.71
N GLU A 227 -27.95 -22.68 -23.52
CA GLU A 227 -27.25 -21.39 -23.57
C GLU A 227 -27.93 -20.40 -24.53
N LEU A 228 -28.43 -20.91 -25.67
CA LEU A 228 -29.13 -20.17 -26.72
C LEU A 228 -30.59 -19.86 -26.36
#